data_AF-U6STV1-F1
#
_entry.id   AF-U6STV1-F1
#
_cell.length_a   1.000
_cell.length_b   1.000
_cell.length_c   1.000
_cell.angle_alpha   90.00
_cell.angle_beta   90.00
_cell.angle_gamma   90.00
#
_symmetry.space_group_name_H-M   'P 1'
#
loop_
_entity.id
_entity.type
_entity.pdbx_description
1 polymer ?
#
loop_
_entity_poly.entity_id
_entity_poly.type
_entity_poly.pdbx_seq_one_letter_code
_entity_poly.pdbx_strand_id
1 'polypeptide(L)'
;MFNKYNTFWLCLFGLMSILYVSSFIYSGIKAWRDMGAIHFNWLYLILGFIFCYWFIQLTKKPSLLNITLQNIERKMVEMGLTNAFIEELRHVLNSRLNTYGESAFREWFAGLNYQLPEEFKDEKAAIKLYEEHTELIEKQVKKLEQETKLTWGEQTVDLIGMNEKSRKVQLVIRHRLSDIALDLVD
;
A
#
# COMPACT_ATOMS: atom_id res chain seq x y z
N MET A 1 -10.46 -6.23 -2.73
CA MET A 1 -10.80 -7.24 -3.75
C MET A 1 -9.51 -7.97 -4.12
N PHE A 2 -9.20 -9.10 -3.49
CA PHE A 2 -7.93 -9.80 -3.70
C PHE A 2 -7.93 -10.52 -5.05
N ASN A 3 -6.87 -10.29 -5.83
CA ASN A 3 -6.77 -10.62 -7.24
C ASN A 3 -6.59 -12.14 -7.44
N LYS A 4 -7.47 -12.76 -8.24
CA LYS A 4 -7.56 -14.22 -8.50
C LYS A 4 -6.27 -14.85 -9.07
N TYR A 5 -5.32 -14.04 -9.55
CA TYR A 5 -4.10 -14.52 -10.20
C TYR A 5 -2.99 -14.94 -9.23
N ASN A 6 -2.99 -14.46 -7.97
CA ASN A 6 -1.98 -14.85 -6.98
C ASN A 6 -2.19 -16.26 -6.40
N THR A 7 -3.44 -16.73 -6.38
CA THR A 7 -3.78 -18.06 -5.84
C THR A 7 -3.31 -19.19 -6.76
N PHE A 8 -3.27 -18.94 -8.08
CA PHE A 8 -2.86 -19.94 -9.06
C PHE A 8 -1.34 -20.23 -9.01
N TRP A 9 -0.52 -19.18 -8.88
CA TRP A 9 0.94 -19.33 -8.76
C TRP A 9 1.38 -19.95 -7.43
N LEU A 10 0.68 -19.65 -6.33
CA LEU A 10 0.92 -20.28 -5.02
C LEU A 10 0.59 -21.78 -5.04
N CYS A 11 -0.47 -22.21 -5.73
CA CYS A 11 -0.78 -23.62 -5.92
C CYS A 11 0.21 -24.34 -6.86
N LEU A 12 0.70 -23.68 -7.91
CA LEU A 12 1.64 -24.28 -8.87
C LEU A 12 3.05 -24.46 -8.27
N PHE A 13 3.53 -23.49 -7.48
CA PHE A 13 4.78 -23.63 -6.72
C PHE A 13 4.67 -24.67 -5.60
N GLY A 14 3.49 -24.80 -4.96
CA GLY A 14 3.20 -25.87 -4.01
C GLY A 14 3.25 -27.27 -4.66
N LEU A 15 2.69 -27.44 -5.86
CA LEU A 15 2.68 -28.74 -6.55
C LEU A 15 4.04 -29.14 -7.14
N MET A 16 4.82 -28.19 -7.67
CA MET A 16 6.17 -28.46 -8.19
C MET A 16 7.17 -28.80 -7.08
N SER A 17 7.03 -28.19 -5.90
CA SER A 17 7.84 -28.54 -4.73
C SER A 17 7.47 -29.91 -4.17
N ILE A 18 6.19 -30.31 -4.16
CA ILE A 18 5.76 -31.65 -3.75
C ILE A 18 6.35 -32.76 -4.65
N LEU A 19 6.41 -32.54 -5.97
CA LEU A 19 6.92 -33.54 -6.91
C LEU A 19 8.45 -33.68 -6.89
N TYR A 20 9.20 -32.58 -6.77
CA TYR A 20 10.67 -32.63 -6.68
C TYR A 20 11.15 -33.18 -5.34
N VAL A 21 10.39 -32.91 -4.28
CA VAL A 21 10.63 -33.45 -2.94
C VAL A 21 10.27 -34.94 -2.87
N SER A 22 9.28 -35.41 -3.62
CA SER A 22 8.84 -36.82 -3.58
C SER A 22 9.90 -37.84 -4.06
N SER A 23 10.75 -37.52 -5.04
CA SER A 23 11.77 -38.44 -5.55
C SER A 23 13.03 -38.48 -4.66
N PHE A 24 13.40 -37.35 -4.05
CA PHE A 24 14.51 -37.28 -3.09
C PHE A 24 14.13 -37.88 -1.73
N ILE A 25 12.86 -37.75 -1.35
CA ILE A 25 12.29 -38.38 -0.16
C ILE A 25 12.24 -39.91 -0.31
N TYR A 26 11.95 -40.47 -1.49
CA TYR A 26 11.76 -41.93 -1.62
C TYR A 26 13.05 -42.74 -1.44
N SER A 27 14.21 -42.23 -1.88
CA SER A 27 15.51 -42.88 -1.65
C SER A 27 16.05 -42.64 -0.24
N GLY A 28 15.77 -41.47 0.36
CA GLY A 28 16.11 -41.16 1.75
C GLY A 28 15.29 -41.94 2.79
N ILE A 29 13.98 -42.14 2.55
CA ILE A 29 13.06 -42.87 3.44
C ILE A 29 13.53 -44.32 3.67
N LYS A 30 14.07 -44.98 2.66
CA LYS A 30 14.49 -46.39 2.79
C LYS A 30 15.73 -46.56 3.68
N ALA A 31 16.67 -45.61 3.63
CA ALA A 31 17.84 -45.60 4.51
C ALA A 31 17.51 -45.10 5.93
N TRP A 32 16.48 -44.25 6.08
CA TRP A 32 16.07 -43.67 7.37
C TRP A 32 15.08 -44.51 8.17
N ARG A 33 14.30 -45.37 7.53
CA ARG A 33 13.37 -46.30 8.21
C ARG A 33 14.09 -47.28 9.15
N ASP A 34 15.36 -47.59 8.86
CA ASP A 34 16.16 -48.54 9.63
C ASP A 34 16.89 -47.87 10.83
N MET A 35 16.86 -46.53 10.92
CA MET A 35 17.40 -45.74 12.04
C MET A 35 16.28 -45.11 12.87
N GLY A 36 15.52 -45.91 13.62
CA GLY A 36 14.74 -45.50 14.80
C GLY A 36 13.75 -44.32 14.64
N ALA A 37 12.45 -44.63 14.68
CA ALA A 37 11.30 -43.73 14.54
C ALA A 37 11.24 -42.47 15.47
N ILE A 38 12.18 -42.28 16.39
CA ILE A 38 12.18 -41.20 17.38
C ILE A 38 12.71 -39.88 16.78
N HIS A 39 13.61 -39.92 15.80
CA HIS A 39 14.18 -38.70 15.19
C HIS A 39 13.27 -37.99 14.18
N PHE A 40 12.30 -38.72 13.60
CA PHE A 40 11.41 -38.20 12.57
C PHE A 40 10.41 -37.18 13.14
N ASN A 41 9.92 -37.39 14.36
CA ASN A 41 8.89 -36.54 14.97
C ASN A 41 9.41 -35.12 15.29
N TRP A 42 10.68 -34.99 15.67
CA TRP A 42 11.30 -33.71 16.00
C TRP A 42 11.49 -32.80 14.79
N LEU A 43 11.80 -33.36 13.62
CA LEU A 43 11.99 -32.58 12.40
C LEU A 43 10.68 -31.96 11.90
N TYR A 44 9.57 -32.69 11.96
CA TYR A 44 8.24 -32.16 11.62
C TYR A 44 7.78 -31.10 12.61
N LEU A 45 8.09 -31.26 13.90
CA LEU A 45 7.81 -30.23 14.90
C LEU A 45 8.61 -28.95 14.59
N ILE A 46 9.91 -29.05 14.30
CA ILE A 46 10.76 -27.90 13.96
C ILE A 46 10.25 -27.20 12.69
N LEU A 47 9.94 -27.95 11.63
CA LEU A 47 9.41 -27.40 10.39
C LEU A 47 8.01 -26.77 10.59
N GLY A 48 7.17 -27.38 11.42
CA GLY A 48 5.88 -26.83 11.82
C GLY A 48 6.03 -25.51 12.59
N PHE A 49 6.99 -25.40 13.50
CA PHE A 49 7.30 -24.15 14.22
C PHE A 49 7.83 -23.06 13.29
N ILE A 50 8.71 -23.40 12.35
CA ILE A 50 9.22 -22.45 11.35
C ILE A 50 8.07 -21.95 10.45
N PHE A 51 7.20 -22.85 10.01
CA PHE A 51 6.03 -22.50 9.21
C PHE A 51 5.04 -21.62 10.00
N CYS A 52 4.72 -21.98 11.25
CA CYS A 52 3.88 -21.17 12.12
C CYS A 52 4.49 -19.79 12.40
N TYR A 53 5.79 -19.72 12.66
CA TYR A 53 6.48 -18.45 12.86
C TYR A 53 6.43 -17.58 11.59
N TRP A 54 6.71 -18.15 10.42
CA TRP A 54 6.63 -17.43 9.14
C TRP A 54 5.20 -16.98 8.82
N PHE A 55 4.21 -17.83 9.10
CA PHE A 55 2.79 -17.51 8.95
C PHE A 55 2.34 -16.39 9.90
N ILE A 56 2.78 -16.42 11.17
CA ILE A 56 2.47 -15.35 12.13
C ILE A 56 3.07 -14.02 11.65
N GLN A 57 4.31 -14.01 11.17
CA GLN A 57 4.93 -12.80 10.62
C GLN A 57 4.18 -12.27 9.39
N LEU A 58 3.63 -13.15 8.54
CA LEU A 58 2.78 -12.74 7.42
C LEU A 58 1.41 -12.17 7.83
N THR A 59 0.92 -12.51 9.02
CA THR A 59 -0.39 -12.05 9.52
C THR A 59 -0.32 -10.81 10.43
N LYS A 60 0.88 -10.30 10.73
CA LYS A 60 1.02 -9.07 11.50
C LYS A 60 0.41 -7.91 10.72
N LYS A 61 -0.67 -7.33 11.26
CA LYS A 61 -1.19 -6.07 10.78
C LYS A 61 -0.19 -4.96 11.13
N PRO A 62 0.11 -4.05 10.19
CA PRO A 62 0.96 -2.91 10.48
C PRO A 62 0.32 -2.01 11.53
N SER A 63 1.14 -1.30 12.30
CA SER A 63 0.67 -0.40 13.34
C SER A 63 0.11 0.88 12.71
N LEU A 64 -1.16 1.16 12.93
CA LEU A 64 -1.79 2.38 12.40
C LEU A 64 -1.76 3.56 13.38
N LEU A 65 -1.13 3.40 14.55
CA LEU A 65 -1.13 4.43 15.60
C LEU A 65 -0.41 5.71 15.19
N ASN A 66 0.54 5.62 14.25
CA ASN A 66 1.27 6.77 13.72
C ASN A 66 0.42 7.60 12.74
N ILE A 67 -0.71 7.07 12.25
CA ILE A 67 -1.65 7.81 11.41
C ILE A 67 -2.49 8.72 12.32
N THR A 68 -1.98 9.93 12.52
CA THR A 68 -2.66 11.04 13.20
C THR A 68 -2.65 12.25 12.28
N LEU A 69 -3.62 13.15 12.43
CA LEU A 69 -3.70 14.37 11.61
C LEU A 69 -2.40 15.18 11.72
N GLN A 70 -1.85 15.29 12.94
CA GLN A 70 -0.57 15.97 13.18
C GLN A 70 0.61 15.33 12.42
N ASN A 71 0.72 14.00 12.41
CA ASN A 71 1.79 13.31 11.71
C ASN A 71 1.64 13.42 10.18
N ILE A 72 0.41 13.36 9.69
CA ILE A 72 0.09 13.56 8.27
C ILE A 72 0.52 14.97 7.83
N GLU A 73 0.14 16.00 8.59
CA GLU A 73 0.52 17.38 8.29
C GLU A 73 2.03 17.61 8.33
N ARG A 74 2.71 17.05 9.34
CA ARG A 74 4.17 17.10 9.41
C ARG A 74 4.80 16.52 8.14
N LYS A 75 4.31 15.37 7.67
CA LYS A 75 4.79 14.75 6.43
C LYS A 75 4.47 15.59 5.19
N MET A 76 3.31 16.25 5.14
CA MET A 76 2.98 17.20 4.06
C MET A 76 3.98 18.37 3.99
N VAL A 77 4.37 18.91 5.14
CA VAL A 77 5.41 19.96 5.23
C VAL A 77 6.77 19.44 4.76
N GLU A 78 7.18 18.24 5.21
CA GLU A 78 8.42 17.58 4.78
C GLU A 78 8.47 17.34 3.25
N MET A 79 7.32 17.07 2.62
CA MET A 79 7.20 16.93 1.17
C MET A 79 7.25 18.27 0.40
N GLY A 80 7.26 19.39 1.12
CA GLY A 80 7.33 20.74 0.56
C GLY A 80 5.98 21.26 0.04
N LEU A 81 4.86 20.81 0.62
CA LEU A 81 3.55 21.39 0.37
C LEU A 81 3.43 22.75 1.07
N THR A 82 2.68 23.69 0.46
CA THR A 82 2.47 25.01 1.07
C THR A 82 1.43 24.92 2.18
N ASN A 83 1.55 25.76 3.21
CA ASN A 83 0.58 25.80 4.31
C ASN A 83 -0.86 25.99 3.80
N ALA A 84 -1.07 26.85 2.80
CA ALA A 84 -2.40 27.07 2.23
C ALA A 84 -3.00 25.78 1.64
N PHE A 85 -2.23 25.01 0.88
CA PHE A 85 -2.69 23.73 0.33
C PHE A 85 -2.89 22.68 1.43
N ILE A 86 -2.06 22.71 2.48
CA ILE A 86 -2.23 21.83 3.64
C ILE A 86 -3.54 22.14 4.38
N GLU A 87 -3.94 23.41 4.51
CA GLU A 87 -5.23 23.76 5.11
C GLU A 87 -6.41 23.18 4.34
N GLU A 88 -6.37 23.24 3.00
CA GLU A 88 -7.40 22.65 2.14
C GLU A 88 -7.53 21.13 2.37
N LEU A 89 -6.39 20.43 2.42
CA LEU A 89 -6.38 19.00 2.73
C LEU A 89 -6.81 18.71 4.16
N ARG A 90 -6.35 19.52 5.12
CA ARG A 90 -6.70 19.39 6.55
C ARG A 90 -8.20 19.49 6.74
N HIS A 91 -8.89 20.40 6.07
CA HIS A 91 -10.33 20.55 6.20
C HIS A 91 -11.06 19.23 5.86
N VAL A 92 -10.66 18.58 4.76
CA VAL A 92 -11.23 17.29 4.34
C VAL A 92 -10.88 16.18 5.34
N LEU A 93 -9.60 16.06 5.72
CA LEU A 93 -9.15 15.02 6.64
C LEU A 93 -9.79 15.15 8.02
N ASN A 94 -9.88 16.38 8.55
CA ASN A 94 -10.49 16.68 9.83
C ASN A 94 -12.00 16.43 9.81
N SER A 95 -12.70 16.78 8.72
CA SER A 95 -14.11 16.45 8.55
C SER A 95 -14.34 14.94 8.68
N ARG A 96 -13.54 14.13 7.97
CA ARG A 96 -13.62 12.67 8.03
C ARG A 96 -13.29 12.10 9.41
N LEU A 97 -12.25 12.63 10.05
CA LEU A 97 -11.86 12.25 11.41
C LEU A 97 -13.01 12.48 12.41
N ASN A 98 -13.66 13.64 12.33
CA ASN A 98 -14.75 14.01 13.22
C ASN A 98 -16.03 13.20 12.95
N THR A 99 -16.29 12.81 11.70
CA THR A 99 -17.48 12.03 11.34
C THR A 99 -17.36 10.54 11.71
N TYR A 100 -16.21 9.92 11.47
CA TYR A 100 -16.05 8.46 11.57
C TYR A 100 -15.21 8.02 12.78
N GLY A 101 -14.54 8.95 13.46
CA GLY A 101 -13.65 8.67 14.59
C GLY A 101 -12.27 8.16 14.17
N GLU A 102 -11.35 8.10 15.14
CA GLU A 102 -9.93 7.81 14.87
C GLU A 102 -9.68 6.45 14.23
N SER A 103 -10.32 5.38 14.73
CA SER A 103 -10.05 4.02 14.24
C SER A 103 -10.42 3.88 12.76
N ALA A 104 -11.62 4.34 12.39
CA ALA A 104 -12.10 4.27 11.00
C ALA A 104 -11.30 5.21 10.09
N PHE A 105 -10.92 6.39 10.58
CA PHE A 105 -10.05 7.31 9.85
C PHE A 105 -8.69 6.68 9.52
N ARG A 106 -8.05 6.02 10.50
CA ARG A 106 -6.75 5.35 10.33
C ARG A 106 -6.81 4.24 9.30
N GLU A 107 -7.82 3.37 9.40
CA GLU A 107 -8.01 2.28 8.44
C GLU A 107 -8.28 2.80 7.03
N TRP A 108 -9.11 3.84 6.91
CA TRP A 108 -9.37 4.48 5.63
C TRP A 108 -8.13 5.12 5.02
N PHE A 109 -7.37 5.88 5.81
CA PHE A 109 -6.20 6.61 5.32
C PHE A 109 -5.10 5.64 4.88
N ALA A 110 -4.83 4.59 5.67
CA ALA A 110 -3.95 3.50 5.29
C ALA A 110 -4.43 2.75 4.03
N GLY A 111 -5.75 2.73 3.82
CA GLY A 111 -6.39 2.08 2.68
C GLY A 111 -6.35 2.87 1.37
N LEU A 112 -5.86 4.11 1.34
CA LEU A 112 -5.93 4.97 0.16
C LEU A 112 -5.25 4.34 -1.07
N ASN A 113 -4.05 3.77 -0.97
CA ASN A 113 -3.41 3.00 -2.06
C ASN A 113 -3.55 3.62 -3.47
N TYR A 114 -3.17 4.90 -3.59
CA TYR A 114 -3.29 5.73 -4.80
C TYR A 114 -4.72 6.06 -5.24
N GLN A 115 -5.73 5.78 -4.41
CA GLN A 115 -7.09 6.24 -4.61
C GLN A 115 -7.25 7.68 -4.12
N LEU A 116 -8.08 8.42 -4.85
CA LEU A 116 -8.42 9.80 -4.51
C LEU A 116 -9.57 9.82 -3.47
N PRO A 117 -9.46 10.64 -2.41
CA PRO A 117 -10.61 10.93 -1.54
C PRO A 117 -11.80 11.47 -2.34
N GLU A 118 -13.01 11.12 -1.93
CA GLU A 118 -14.24 11.44 -2.69
C GLU A 118 -14.46 12.93 -2.85
N GLU A 119 -14.04 13.69 -1.85
CA GLU A 119 -14.14 15.14 -1.76
C GLU A 119 -13.33 15.85 -2.87
N PHE A 120 -12.31 15.19 -3.43
CA PHE A 120 -11.48 15.73 -4.51
C PHE A 120 -11.86 15.21 -5.90
N LYS A 121 -12.87 14.34 -6.01
CA LYS A 121 -13.33 13.80 -7.30
C LYS A 121 -14.05 14.83 -8.16
N ASP A 122 -14.63 15.87 -7.55
CA ASP A 122 -15.31 16.92 -8.30
C ASP A 122 -14.33 17.71 -9.18
N GLU A 123 -14.60 17.71 -10.48
CA GLU A 123 -13.70 18.31 -11.46
C GLU A 123 -13.60 19.84 -11.29
N LYS A 124 -14.72 20.51 -10.98
CA LYS A 124 -14.74 21.98 -10.84
C LYS A 124 -13.97 22.42 -9.62
N ALA A 125 -14.14 21.73 -8.48
CA ALA A 125 -13.35 21.97 -7.27
C ALA A 125 -11.86 21.75 -7.53
N ALA A 126 -11.49 20.68 -8.23
CA ALA A 126 -10.09 20.41 -8.57
C ALA A 126 -9.47 21.47 -9.50
N ILE A 127 -10.22 21.99 -10.48
CA ILE A 127 -9.76 23.10 -11.34
C ILE A 127 -9.54 24.36 -10.50
N LYS A 128 -10.46 24.69 -9.60
CA LYS A 128 -10.32 25.85 -8.72
C LYS A 128 -9.07 25.73 -7.84
N LEU A 129 -8.87 24.56 -7.23
CA LEU A 129 -7.70 24.29 -6.40
C LEU A 129 -6.39 24.38 -7.18
N TYR A 130 -6.40 23.95 -8.46
CA TYR A 130 -5.26 24.15 -9.35
C TYR A 130 -4.96 25.65 -9.54
N GLU A 131 -5.98 26.46 -9.79
CA GLU A 131 -5.81 27.90 -10.06
C GLU A 131 -5.29 28.66 -8.83
N GLU A 132 -5.72 28.26 -7.63
CA GLU A 132 -5.26 28.85 -6.37
C GLU A 132 -3.83 28.41 -6.00
N HIS A 133 -3.38 27.25 -6.48
CA HIS A 133 -2.09 26.65 -6.11
C HIS A 133 -1.23 26.19 -7.30
N THR A 134 -1.33 26.88 -8.45
CA THR A 134 -0.75 26.45 -9.73
C THR A 134 0.74 26.12 -9.62
N GLU A 135 1.53 27.01 -9.02
CA GLU A 135 2.98 26.82 -8.88
C GLU A 135 3.34 25.57 -8.08
N LEU A 136 2.60 25.31 -6.99
CA LEU A 136 2.82 24.14 -6.15
C LEU A 136 2.48 22.86 -6.92
N ILE A 137 1.33 22.83 -7.59
CA ILE A 137 0.88 21.64 -8.32
C ILE A 137 1.87 21.30 -9.44
N GLU A 138 2.26 22.26 -10.26
CA GLU A 138 3.23 22.04 -11.34
C GLU A 138 4.59 21.58 -10.81
N LYS A 139 5.05 22.13 -9.67
CA LYS A 139 6.27 21.67 -9.01
C LYS A 139 6.15 20.23 -8.52
N GLN A 140 5.04 19.86 -7.91
CA GLN A 140 4.80 18.51 -7.40
C GLN A 140 4.62 17.49 -8.53
N VAL A 141 3.96 17.86 -9.63
CA VAL A 141 3.85 17.03 -10.84
C VAL A 141 5.25 16.71 -11.40
N LYS A 142 6.10 17.72 -11.62
CA LYS A 142 7.47 17.49 -12.08
C LYS A 142 8.27 16.58 -11.14
N LYS A 143 8.08 16.74 -9.84
CA LYS A 143 8.72 15.88 -8.84
C LYS A 143 8.24 14.43 -8.96
N LEU A 144 6.92 14.21 -9.13
CA LEU A 144 6.35 12.88 -9.37
C LEU A 144 6.88 12.24 -10.65
N GLU A 145 7.05 13.02 -11.73
CA GLU A 145 7.63 12.51 -12.97
C GLU A 145 9.08 12.05 -12.79
N GLN A 146 9.86 12.75 -11.97
CA GLN A 146 11.22 12.35 -11.62
C GLN A 146 11.27 11.11 -10.72
N GLU A 147 10.37 11.03 -9.73
CA GLU A 147 10.27 9.91 -8.78
C GLU A 147 9.83 8.62 -9.47
N THR A 148 8.83 8.70 -10.35
CA THR A 148 8.21 7.54 -11.00
C THR A 148 8.82 7.21 -12.37
N LYS A 149 9.55 8.15 -12.97
CA LYS A 149 10.05 8.08 -14.37
C LYS A 149 8.94 7.94 -15.41
N LEU A 150 7.71 8.31 -15.06
CA LEU A 150 6.54 8.31 -15.93
C LEU A 150 6.03 9.73 -16.08
N THR A 151 5.52 10.08 -17.26
CA THR A 151 4.87 11.38 -17.45
C THR A 151 3.55 11.46 -16.68
N TRP A 152 3.13 12.67 -16.33
CA TRP A 152 1.83 12.87 -15.65
C TRP A 152 0.66 12.32 -16.48
N GLY A 153 0.77 12.37 -17.81
CA GLY A 153 -0.23 11.86 -18.73
C GLY A 153 -0.37 10.34 -18.65
N GLU A 154 0.75 9.61 -18.56
CA GLU A 154 0.77 8.16 -18.38
C GLU A 154 0.26 7.74 -17.00
N GLN A 155 0.59 8.51 -15.97
CA GLN A 155 0.12 8.24 -14.62
C GLN A 155 -1.40 8.44 -14.49
N THR A 156 -1.99 9.37 -15.24
CA THR A 156 -3.43 9.73 -15.16
C THR A 156 -4.26 9.17 -16.31
N VAL A 157 -3.87 8.01 -16.88
CA VAL A 157 -4.63 7.35 -17.97
C VAL A 157 -6.06 7.00 -17.53
N ASP A 158 -6.27 6.73 -16.25
CA ASP A 158 -7.58 6.47 -15.66
C ASP A 158 -8.53 7.68 -15.69
N LEU A 159 -7.98 8.88 -15.86
CA LEU A 159 -8.72 10.16 -15.88
C LEU A 159 -8.79 10.78 -17.27
N ILE A 160 -8.55 9.99 -18.33
CA ILE A 160 -8.67 10.47 -19.72
C ILE A 160 -10.10 10.96 -19.97
N GLY A 161 -10.21 12.20 -20.46
CA GLY A 161 -11.49 12.88 -20.70
C GLY A 161 -11.78 14.02 -19.72
N MET A 162 -11.06 14.09 -18.59
CA MET A 162 -11.13 15.23 -17.66
C MET A 162 -10.17 16.35 -18.07
N ASN A 163 -10.43 17.56 -17.57
CA ASN A 163 -9.57 18.72 -17.73
C ASN A 163 -8.16 18.45 -17.18
N GLU A 164 -7.13 18.89 -17.91
CA GLU A 164 -5.72 18.73 -17.54
C GLU A 164 -5.42 19.22 -16.11
N LYS A 165 -5.93 20.39 -15.73
CA LYS A 165 -5.72 20.99 -14.40
C LYS A 165 -6.27 20.08 -13.30
N SER A 166 -7.48 19.56 -13.50
CA SER A 166 -8.11 18.63 -12.57
C SER A 166 -7.29 17.34 -12.44
N ARG A 167 -6.88 16.74 -13.57
CA ARG A 167 -6.06 15.52 -13.58
C ARG A 167 -4.76 15.69 -12.80
N LYS A 168 -4.07 16.81 -12.98
CA LYS A 168 -2.82 17.12 -12.25
C LYS A 168 -3.04 17.27 -10.75
N VAL A 169 -4.10 17.95 -10.32
CA VAL A 169 -4.44 18.07 -8.90
C VAL A 169 -4.75 16.71 -8.28
N GLN A 170 -5.62 15.93 -8.94
CA GLN A 170 -5.99 14.61 -8.47
C GLN A 170 -4.79 13.66 -8.40
N LEU A 171 -3.88 13.75 -9.38
CA LEU A 171 -2.61 13.03 -9.37
C LEU A 171 -1.77 13.38 -8.13
N VAL A 172 -1.55 14.69 -7.88
CA VAL A 172 -0.74 15.13 -6.74
C VAL A 172 -1.34 14.67 -5.42
N ILE A 173 -2.66 14.86 -5.22
CA ILE A 173 -3.33 14.48 -3.97
C ILE A 173 -3.26 12.97 -3.74
N ARG A 174 -3.64 12.16 -4.73
CA ARG A 174 -3.70 10.69 -4.54
C ARG A 174 -2.32 10.10 -4.29
N HIS A 175 -1.27 10.59 -4.97
CA HIS A 175 0.09 10.12 -4.74
C HIS A 175 0.61 10.57 -3.38
N ARG A 176 0.56 11.87 -3.08
CA ARG A 176 1.15 12.39 -1.84
C ARG A 176 0.47 11.81 -0.60
N LEU A 177 -0.85 11.70 -0.58
CA LEU A 177 -1.53 11.07 0.56
C LEU A 177 -1.18 9.59 0.71
N SER A 178 -0.99 8.87 -0.39
CA SER A 178 -0.62 7.45 -0.36
C SER A 178 0.83 7.24 0.06
N ASP A 179 1.75 8.09 -0.40
CA ASP A 179 3.15 8.09 0.04
C ASP A 179 3.22 8.37 1.55
N ILE A 180 2.44 9.34 2.05
CA ILE A 180 2.34 9.63 3.49
C ILE A 180 1.76 8.43 4.25
N ALA A 181 0.72 7.80 3.72
CA ALA A 181 0.13 6.62 4.34
C ALA A 181 1.16 5.48 4.45
N LEU A 182 1.92 5.22 3.39
CA LEU A 182 2.98 4.20 3.38
C LEU A 182 4.05 4.51 4.44
N ASP A 183 4.55 5.75 4.46
CA ASP A 183 5.55 6.24 5.43
C ASP A 183 5.12 6.13 6.90
N LEU A 184 3.81 6.11 7.18
CA LEU A 184 3.26 6.06 8.55
C LEU A 184 2.83 4.65 8.98
N VAL A 185 2.78 3.70 8.04
CA VAL A 185 2.35 2.31 8.27
C VAL A 185 3.55 1.39 8.58
N ASP A 186 4.78 1.88 8.42
CA ASP A 186 6.04 1.22 8.80
C ASP A 186 6.22 1.02 10.33
#